data_AF-M3CZM7-F1
#
_entry.id   AF-M3CZM7-F1
#
_cell.length_a   1.000
_cell.length_b   1.000
_cell.length_c   1.000
_cell.angle_alpha   90.00
_cell.angle_beta   90.00
_cell.angle_gamma   90.00
#
_symmetry.space_group_name_H-M   'P 1'
#
loop_
_entity.id
_entity.type
_entity.pdbx_description
1 polymer ?
#
loop_
_entity_poly.entity_id
_entity_poly.type
_entity_poly.pdbx_seq_one_letter_code
_entity_poly.pdbx_strand_id
1 'polypeptide(L)'
;RAGRHGARHRGQAAAALDGVLVGPAPDGRGLTAFVPVATGRPLAVCLFHALHAAREAVDLQRVTGSMDAFATAVGAGVSHELTEALVTLVRGTEGARIRVDWAPAAGVPEGCVSGAAPVEFSPGDLPVLLEAGRRYRGAEPSVTVTVTGAVVRMYRSGPQGDGMVRLRVLAGADVGHLRVTLGEEDYRTAGHAHLMGLPVRMRGLLTGQSGFRRLTEVREVAPVQVDEAERDRLLKALQESTDDFGTAFGPACDD
;
A
#
# COMPACT_ATOMS: atom_id res chain seq x y z
N ARG A 1 13.96 -4.09 -4.68
CA ARG A 1 13.10 -3.59 -3.58
C ARG A 1 11.99 -2.76 -4.21
N ALA A 2 10.76 -2.84 -3.71
CA ALA A 2 9.64 -2.11 -4.28
C ALA A 2 9.59 -0.69 -3.71
N GLY A 3 9.37 0.33 -4.56
CA GLY A 3 9.16 1.70 -4.10
C GLY A 3 7.73 1.96 -3.64
N ARG A 4 6.80 1.00 -3.77
CA ARG A 4 5.41 1.12 -3.31
C ARG A 4 4.95 -0.16 -2.65
N HIS A 5 4.31 -0.01 -1.51
CA HIS A 5 3.79 -1.11 -0.70
C HIS A 5 2.25 -1.17 -0.74
N GLY A 6 1.60 -0.02 -0.79
CA GLY A 6 0.15 0.15 -0.87
C GLY A 6 -0.59 -0.55 0.28
N ALA A 7 -1.84 -0.96 0.01
CA ALA A 7 -2.70 -1.60 1.01
C ALA A 7 -2.16 -2.94 1.56
N ARG A 8 -1.17 -3.56 0.91
CA ARG A 8 -0.66 -4.91 1.20
C ARG A 8 -0.08 -5.06 2.60
N HIS A 9 0.37 -3.96 3.18
CA HIS A 9 0.98 -3.93 4.51
C HIS A 9 0.22 -3.01 5.45
N ARG A 10 -1.01 -2.59 5.11
CA ARG A 10 -1.74 -1.60 5.91
C ARG A 10 -2.07 -2.13 7.30
N GLY A 11 -2.52 -3.39 7.41
CA GLY A 11 -2.79 -4.03 8.70
C GLY A 11 -1.52 -4.19 9.53
N GLN A 12 -0.44 -4.66 8.92
CA GLN A 12 0.87 -4.80 9.58
C GLN A 12 1.42 -3.44 10.05
N ALA A 13 1.28 -2.40 9.23
CA ALA A 13 1.69 -1.05 9.58
C ALA A 13 0.84 -0.48 10.73
N ALA A 14 -0.49 -0.68 10.71
CA ALA A 14 -1.36 -0.26 11.80
C ALA A 14 -0.98 -0.96 13.12
N ALA A 15 -0.76 -2.27 13.09
CA ALA A 15 -0.32 -3.03 14.26
C ALA A 15 1.06 -2.57 14.77
N ALA A 16 1.99 -2.21 13.87
CA ALA A 16 3.29 -1.66 14.25
C ALA A 16 3.20 -0.26 14.90
N LEU A 17 2.13 0.49 14.61
CA LEU A 17 1.88 1.82 15.17
C LEU A 17 1.07 1.80 16.47
N ASP A 18 0.48 0.67 16.87
CA ASP A 18 -0.38 0.56 18.06
C ASP A 18 0.31 1.00 19.36
N GLY A 19 1.62 0.77 19.46
CA GLY A 19 2.43 1.21 20.61
C GLY A 19 3.01 2.62 20.50
N VAL A 20 2.76 3.36 19.42
CA VAL A 20 3.35 4.68 19.18
C VAL A 20 2.51 5.77 19.84
N LEU A 21 3.11 6.54 20.74
CA LEU A 21 2.44 7.66 21.38
C LEU A 21 2.76 8.95 20.62
N VAL A 22 1.74 9.68 20.17
CA VAL A 22 1.92 10.97 19.51
C VAL A 22 1.41 12.08 20.41
N GLY A 23 2.25 13.08 20.65
CA GLY A 23 1.90 14.25 21.45
C GLY A 23 2.38 15.54 20.80
N PRO A 24 1.64 16.66 20.98
CA PRO A 24 2.13 17.97 20.59
C PRO A 24 3.32 18.37 21.46
N ALA A 25 4.26 19.08 20.85
CA ALA A 25 5.27 19.81 21.62
C ALA A 25 4.58 20.95 22.40
N PRO A 26 5.13 21.35 23.57
CA PRO A 26 4.54 22.41 24.39
C PRO A 26 4.39 23.76 23.68
N ASP A 27 5.18 24.00 22.63
CA ASP A 27 5.14 25.22 21.82
C ASP A 27 4.00 25.24 20.77
N GLY A 28 3.25 24.14 20.64
CA GLY A 28 2.17 23.96 19.67
C GLY A 28 2.62 23.91 18.21
N ARG A 29 3.94 23.89 17.95
CA ARG A 29 4.53 23.94 16.60
C ARG A 29 5.20 22.63 16.21
N GLY A 30 5.29 21.68 17.13
CA GLY A 30 5.84 20.35 16.89
C GLY A 30 4.85 19.24 17.22
N LEU A 31 5.07 18.08 16.59
CA LEU A 31 4.49 16.80 16.98
C LEU A 31 5.66 15.85 17.26
N THR A 32 5.58 15.11 18.35
CA THR A 32 6.57 14.09 18.71
C THR A 32 5.88 12.73 18.76
N ALA A 33 6.42 11.77 18.02
CA ALA A 33 6.02 10.38 18.08
C ALA A 33 7.05 9.59 18.90
N PHE A 34 6.63 9.04 20.03
CA PHE A 34 7.42 8.16 20.87
C PHE A 34 7.21 6.72 20.42
N VAL A 35 8.28 6.10 19.94
CA VAL A 35 8.27 4.73 19.43
C VAL A 35 8.85 3.79 20.50
N PRO A 36 8.17 2.68 20.85
CA PRO A 36 8.69 1.73 21.84
C PRO A 36 10.04 1.15 21.42
N VAL A 37 11.02 1.17 22.32
CA VAL A 37 12.38 0.69 22.03
C VAL A 37 12.39 -0.80 21.65
N ALA A 38 11.61 -1.62 22.36
CA ALA A 38 11.64 -3.08 22.21
C ALA A 38 11.13 -3.55 20.82
N THR A 39 10.10 -2.89 20.29
CA THR A 39 9.41 -3.35 19.06
C THR A 39 9.63 -2.42 17.88
N GLY A 40 9.83 -1.12 18.11
CA GLY A 40 9.85 -0.11 17.05
C GLY A 40 11.24 0.37 16.64
N ARG A 41 12.32 -0.11 17.27
CA ARG A 41 13.69 0.29 16.91
C ARG A 41 14.04 0.03 15.44
N PRO A 42 13.74 -1.15 14.84
CA PRO A 42 14.00 -1.37 13.42
C PRO A 42 13.22 -0.41 12.50
N LEU A 43 11.99 -0.06 12.89
CA LEU A 43 11.14 0.90 12.17
C LEU A 43 11.76 2.29 12.20
N ALA A 44 12.20 2.76 13.37
CA ALA A 44 12.83 4.07 13.53
C ALA A 44 14.16 4.18 12.75
N VAL A 45 14.96 3.12 12.71
CA VAL A 45 16.19 3.03 11.88
C VAL A 45 15.87 3.13 10.40
N CYS A 46 14.88 2.37 9.93
CA CYS A 46 14.43 2.44 8.54
C CYS A 46 13.95 3.86 8.17
N LEU A 47 13.14 4.48 9.04
CA LEU A 47 12.67 5.85 8.84
C LEU A 47 13.81 6.86 8.80
N PHE A 48 14.79 6.74 9.70
CA PHE A 48 15.98 7.59 9.72
C PHE A 48 16.73 7.55 8.37
N HIS A 49 17.05 6.35 7.88
CA HIS A 49 17.73 6.20 6.60
C HIS A 49 16.89 6.68 5.42
N ALA A 50 15.59 6.39 5.41
CA ALA A 50 14.70 6.81 4.35
C ALA A 50 14.54 8.33 4.28
N LEU A 51 14.46 9.03 5.41
CA LEU A 51 14.39 10.50 5.45
C LEU A 51 15.64 11.16 4.90
N HIS A 52 16.82 10.69 5.31
CA HIS A 52 18.09 11.21 4.82
C HIS A 52 18.27 10.93 3.32
N ALA A 53 17.97 9.71 2.87
CA ALA A 53 18.04 9.36 1.46
C ALA A 53 17.02 10.13 0.60
N ALA A 54 15.83 10.41 1.12
CA ALA A 54 14.84 11.24 0.43
C ALA A 54 15.34 12.68 0.27
N ARG A 55 15.92 13.27 1.32
CA ARG A 55 16.51 14.62 1.25
C ARG A 55 17.64 14.70 0.24
N GLU A 56 18.58 13.76 0.31
CA GLU A 56 19.69 13.66 -0.63
C GLU A 56 19.17 13.50 -2.08
N ALA A 57 18.15 12.67 -2.29
CA ALA A 57 17.56 12.49 -3.61
C ALA A 57 16.90 13.77 -4.15
N VAL A 58 16.23 14.55 -3.30
CA VAL A 58 15.70 15.86 -3.70
C VAL A 58 16.83 16.82 -4.07
N ASP A 59 17.89 16.89 -3.27
CA ASP A 59 19.01 17.79 -3.52
C ASP A 59 19.76 17.42 -4.81
N LEU A 60 20.00 16.13 -5.02
CA LEU A 60 20.59 15.63 -6.27
C LEU A 60 19.69 15.88 -7.48
N GLN A 61 18.36 15.72 -7.34
CA GLN A 61 17.44 16.02 -8.43
C GLN A 61 17.46 17.52 -8.77
N ARG A 62 17.58 18.41 -7.79
CA ARG A 62 17.71 19.86 -8.05
C ARG A 62 18.98 20.21 -8.81
N VAL A 63 20.08 19.51 -8.54
CA VAL A 63 21.37 19.71 -9.21
C VAL A 63 21.39 19.10 -10.61
N THR A 64 20.86 17.88 -10.76
CA THR A 64 21.04 17.06 -11.97
C THR A 64 19.82 17.01 -12.89
N GLY A 65 18.64 17.34 -12.38
CA GLY A 65 17.35 17.12 -13.04
C GLY A 65 16.92 15.64 -13.10
N SER A 66 17.76 14.69 -12.68
CA SER A 66 17.48 13.25 -12.81
C SER A 66 16.73 12.68 -11.60
N MET A 67 15.87 11.69 -11.85
CA MET A 67 15.16 10.91 -10.84
C MET A 67 15.93 9.66 -10.38
N ASP A 68 17.15 9.42 -10.87
CA ASP A 68 17.94 8.23 -10.54
C ASP A 68 18.26 8.13 -9.04
N ALA A 69 18.49 9.27 -8.39
CA ALA A 69 18.71 9.30 -6.94
C ALA A 69 17.52 8.74 -6.17
N PHE A 70 16.28 9.02 -6.61
CA PHE A 70 15.08 8.42 -6.05
C PHE A 70 14.96 6.91 -6.34
N ALA A 71 15.47 6.43 -7.47
CA ALA A 71 15.50 4.99 -7.73
C ALA A 71 16.43 4.26 -6.76
N THR A 72 17.61 4.81 -6.50
CA THR A 72 18.58 4.28 -5.52
C THR A 72 18.06 4.37 -4.09
N ALA A 73 17.36 5.46 -3.75
CA ALA A 73 16.84 5.70 -2.40
C ALA A 73 15.80 4.67 -1.92
N VAL A 74 15.17 3.92 -2.82
CA VAL A 74 14.33 2.75 -2.46
C VAL A 74 15.15 1.72 -1.66
N GLY A 75 16.45 1.62 -1.93
CA GLY A 75 17.39 0.82 -1.15
C GLY A 75 17.44 1.22 0.32
N ALA A 76 17.29 2.51 0.63
CA ALA A 76 17.31 3.04 1.99
C ALA A 76 15.93 3.08 2.67
N GLY A 77 14.88 2.65 1.98
CA GLY A 77 13.50 2.62 2.50
C GLY A 77 12.61 3.76 2.01
N VAL A 78 13.05 4.57 1.04
CA VAL A 78 12.17 5.57 0.42
C VAL A 78 11.06 4.86 -0.37
N SER A 79 9.83 5.29 -0.12
CA SER A 79 8.63 4.68 -0.68
C SER A 79 7.60 5.72 -1.10
N HIS A 80 6.60 5.27 -1.84
CA HIS A 80 5.43 6.04 -2.21
C HIS A 80 4.74 6.61 -0.96
N GLU A 81 4.55 5.78 0.06
CA GLU A 81 3.88 6.15 1.30
C GLU A 81 4.67 7.23 2.06
N LEU A 82 6.01 7.14 2.07
CA LEU A 82 6.85 8.18 2.64
C LEU A 82 6.74 9.49 1.84
N THR A 83 6.80 9.42 0.50
CA THR A 83 6.65 10.63 -0.33
C THR A 83 5.29 11.31 -0.13
N GLU A 84 4.20 10.53 0.01
CA GLU A 84 2.87 11.08 0.31
C GLU A 84 2.78 11.68 1.71
N ALA A 85 3.42 11.06 2.72
CA ALA A 85 3.49 11.62 4.07
C ALA A 85 4.26 12.95 4.08
N LEU A 86 5.41 13.03 3.39
CA LEU A 86 6.19 14.27 3.27
C LEU A 86 5.42 15.37 2.54
N VAL A 87 4.74 15.04 1.43
CA VAL A 87 3.87 15.98 0.72
C VAL A 87 2.75 16.50 1.64
N THR A 88 2.14 15.63 2.44
CA THR A 88 1.10 16.01 3.41
C THR A 88 1.63 16.96 4.46
N LEU A 89 2.82 16.70 5.02
CA LEU A 89 3.45 17.56 6.03
C LEU A 89 3.83 18.94 5.49
N VAL A 90 4.28 19.02 4.25
CA VAL A 90 4.79 20.27 3.66
C VAL A 90 3.67 21.12 3.06
N ARG A 91 2.65 20.49 2.47
CA ARG A 91 1.58 21.21 1.76
C ARG A 91 0.84 22.17 2.69
N GLY A 92 0.78 23.44 2.30
CA GLY A 92 0.09 24.48 3.07
C GLY A 92 0.89 25.00 4.27
N THR A 93 2.18 24.66 4.37
CA THR A 93 3.10 25.14 5.41
C THR A 93 4.30 25.87 4.77
N GLU A 94 5.12 26.53 5.58
CA GLU A 94 6.41 27.11 5.12
C GLU A 94 7.50 26.04 4.95
N GLY A 95 7.28 24.85 5.49
CA GLY A 95 8.20 23.73 5.46
C GLY A 95 8.00 22.79 6.65
N ALA A 96 8.57 21.59 6.54
CA ALA A 96 8.55 20.58 7.58
C ALA A 96 9.98 20.23 8.00
N ARG A 97 10.23 20.18 9.32
CA ARG A 97 11.50 19.74 9.90
C ARG A 97 11.27 18.47 10.70
N ILE A 98 11.97 17.41 10.33
CA ILE A 98 11.79 16.08 10.92
C ILE A 98 13.11 15.65 11.56
N ARG A 99 13.07 15.33 12.85
CA ARG A 99 14.22 14.80 13.60
C ARG A 99 13.89 13.42 14.13
N VAL A 100 14.87 12.52 14.09
CA VAL A 100 14.82 11.21 14.75
C VAL A 100 15.87 11.21 15.85
N ASP A 101 15.43 11.07 17.09
CA ASP A 101 16.29 10.99 18.26
C ASP A 101 16.22 9.59 18.88
N TRP A 102 17.35 9.13 19.43
CA TRP A 102 17.48 7.80 20.02
C TRP A 102 17.37 7.88 21.55
N ALA A 103 16.64 6.93 22.15
CA ALA A 103 16.54 6.84 23.60
C ALA A 103 17.95 6.68 24.23
N PRO A 104 18.39 7.59 25.13
CA PRO A 104 19.76 7.58 25.64
C PRO A 104 20.17 6.25 26.29
N ALA A 105 19.26 5.65 27.06
CA ALA A 105 19.50 4.38 27.75
C ALA A 105 19.65 3.18 26.79
N ALA A 106 19.15 3.28 25.56
CA ALA A 106 19.20 2.21 24.57
C ALA A 106 20.33 2.39 23.54
N GLY A 107 21.09 3.50 23.61
CA GLY A 107 22.17 3.83 22.70
C GLY A 107 21.73 4.06 21.24
N VAL A 108 22.68 4.48 20.41
CA VAL A 108 22.47 4.73 18.97
C VAL A 108 22.53 3.40 18.20
N PRO A 109 21.60 3.10 17.29
CA PRO A 109 21.69 1.93 16.41
C PRO A 109 22.90 2.01 15.46
N GLU A 110 23.38 0.85 15.00
CA GLU A 110 24.43 0.80 13.98
C GLU A 110 23.99 1.52 12.69
N GLY A 111 24.91 2.23 12.04
CA GLY A 111 24.64 3.03 10.84
C GLY A 111 23.87 4.34 11.09
N CYS A 112 23.44 4.60 12.33
CA CYS A 112 22.79 5.84 12.72
C CYS A 112 23.75 6.77 13.47
N VAL A 113 23.39 8.05 13.57
CA VAL A 113 24.13 9.05 14.35
C VAL A 113 23.25 9.64 15.45
N SER A 114 23.85 9.94 16.60
CA SER A 114 23.18 10.69 17.68
C SER A 114 23.10 12.17 17.31
N GLY A 115 21.97 12.82 17.59
CA GLY A 115 21.82 14.26 17.40
C GLY A 115 21.97 14.71 15.95
N ALA A 116 21.53 13.89 15.00
CA ALA A 116 21.48 14.27 13.60
C ALA A 116 20.72 15.60 13.44
N ALA A 117 21.22 16.47 12.55
CA ALA A 117 20.48 17.66 12.17
C ALA A 117 19.11 17.27 11.60
N PRO A 118 18.03 18.02 11.90
CA PRO A 118 16.73 17.78 11.31
C PRO A 118 16.82 17.77 9.79
N VAL A 119 16.09 16.83 9.17
CA VAL A 119 15.87 16.85 7.74
C VAL A 119 14.77 17.86 7.45
N GLU A 120 15.04 18.80 6.55
CA GLU A 120 14.11 19.85 6.18
C GLU A 120 13.51 19.61 4.79
N PHE A 121 12.21 19.85 4.65
CA PHE A 121 11.52 19.85 3.37
C PHE A 121 10.73 21.15 3.22
N SER A 122 10.81 21.75 2.05
CA SER A 122 10.20 23.04 1.72
C SER A 122 9.12 22.89 0.65
N PRO A 123 8.21 23.86 0.48
CA PRO A 123 7.23 23.85 -0.60
C PRO A 123 7.85 23.69 -1.99
N GLY A 124 9.09 24.15 -2.19
CA GLY A 124 9.83 23.96 -3.45
C GLY A 124 10.18 22.50 -3.77
N ASP A 125 10.14 21.60 -2.78
CA ASP A 125 10.39 20.16 -2.95
C ASP A 125 9.12 19.39 -3.38
N LEU A 126 7.93 20.02 -3.32
CA LEU A 126 6.67 19.34 -3.61
C LEU A 126 6.59 18.74 -5.03
N PRO A 127 7.01 19.44 -6.12
CA PRO A 127 6.91 18.88 -7.46
C PRO A 127 7.68 17.57 -7.63
N VAL A 128 8.90 17.50 -7.11
CA VAL A 128 9.76 16.31 -7.23
C VAL A 128 9.27 15.18 -6.33
N LEU A 129 8.78 15.46 -5.12
CA LEU A 129 8.19 14.44 -4.24
C LEU A 129 6.92 13.84 -4.86
N LEU A 130 6.08 14.66 -5.51
CA LEU A 130 4.92 14.19 -6.25
C LEU A 130 5.31 13.32 -7.45
N GLU A 131 6.35 13.70 -8.18
CA GLU A 131 6.87 12.91 -9.29
C GLU A 131 7.44 11.57 -8.83
N ALA A 132 8.25 11.56 -7.78
CA ALA A 132 8.77 10.34 -7.16
C ALA A 132 7.62 9.41 -6.75
N GLY A 133 6.60 9.94 -6.07
CA GLY A 133 5.41 9.18 -5.69
C GLY A 133 4.68 8.56 -6.89
N ARG A 134 4.50 9.31 -7.99
CA ARG A 134 3.93 8.77 -9.23
C ARG A 134 4.78 7.65 -9.83
N ARG A 135 6.11 7.83 -9.86
CA ARG A 135 7.05 6.82 -10.39
C ARG A 135 7.01 5.54 -9.57
N TYR A 136 7.06 5.65 -8.24
CA TYR A 136 6.94 4.49 -7.35
C TYR A 136 5.61 3.77 -7.50
N ARG A 137 4.52 4.52 -7.74
CA ARG A 137 3.22 3.95 -8.04
C ARG A 137 3.17 3.21 -9.37
N GLY A 138 3.75 3.78 -10.42
CA GLY A 138 3.86 3.13 -11.73
C GLY A 138 4.78 1.91 -11.73
N ALA A 139 5.80 1.90 -10.88
CA ALA A 139 6.76 0.80 -10.73
C ALA A 139 6.34 -0.25 -9.70
N GLU A 140 5.07 -0.28 -9.26
CA GLU A 140 4.59 -1.30 -8.31
C GLU A 140 4.76 -2.70 -8.94
N PRO A 141 5.51 -3.62 -8.31
CA PRO A 141 5.68 -4.96 -8.85
C PRO A 141 4.39 -5.77 -8.74
N SER A 142 4.05 -6.45 -9.84
CA SER A 142 3.04 -7.51 -9.87
C SER A 142 3.51 -8.67 -8.99
N VAL A 143 2.63 -9.19 -8.13
CA VAL A 143 2.97 -10.32 -7.24
C VAL A 143 1.97 -11.44 -7.42
N THR A 144 2.47 -12.66 -7.53
CA THR A 144 1.64 -13.87 -7.56
C THR A 144 0.98 -14.07 -6.20
N VAL A 145 -0.35 -14.13 -6.18
CA VAL A 145 -1.16 -14.36 -4.99
C VAL A 145 -2.16 -15.47 -5.24
N THR A 146 -2.52 -16.18 -4.18
CA THR A 146 -3.67 -17.09 -4.16
C THR A 146 -4.76 -16.45 -3.33
N VAL A 147 -5.86 -16.09 -3.96
CA VAL A 147 -6.97 -15.36 -3.35
C VAL A 147 -8.16 -16.30 -3.20
N THR A 148 -8.79 -16.26 -2.03
CA THR A 148 -10.14 -16.81 -1.83
C THR A 148 -11.10 -15.64 -1.72
N GLY A 149 -12.17 -15.63 -2.52
CA GLY A 149 -13.11 -14.52 -2.59
C GLY A 149 -14.51 -14.92 -2.98
N ALA A 150 -15.50 -14.15 -2.53
CA ALA A 150 -16.88 -14.29 -2.96
C ALA A 150 -17.12 -13.47 -4.22
N VAL A 151 -17.78 -14.07 -5.21
CA VAL A 151 -18.22 -13.36 -6.42
C VAL A 151 -19.38 -12.44 -6.03
N VAL A 152 -19.22 -11.13 -6.24
CA VAL A 152 -20.25 -10.13 -5.93
C VAL A 152 -20.86 -9.48 -7.16
N ARG A 153 -20.18 -9.56 -8.31
CA ARG A 153 -20.72 -9.08 -9.59
C ARG A 153 -20.05 -9.82 -10.73
N MET A 154 -20.82 -10.11 -11.78
CA MET A 154 -20.30 -10.68 -13.02
C MET A 154 -20.82 -9.86 -14.19
N TYR A 155 -20.00 -9.74 -15.23
CA TYR A 155 -20.34 -9.06 -16.46
C TYR A 155 -19.66 -9.75 -17.64
N ARG A 156 -20.42 -9.99 -18.72
CA ARG A 156 -19.91 -10.40 -20.03
C ARG A 156 -20.76 -9.75 -21.12
N SER A 157 -20.14 -9.33 -22.22
CA SER A 157 -20.80 -8.67 -23.33
C SER A 157 -21.60 -9.63 -24.23
N GLY A 158 -21.19 -10.89 -24.30
CA GLY A 158 -21.84 -11.93 -25.10
C GLY A 158 -21.96 -13.27 -24.38
N PRO A 159 -22.58 -14.28 -25.01
CA PRO A 159 -22.75 -15.60 -24.42
C PRO A 159 -21.44 -16.42 -24.33
N GLN A 160 -20.41 -16.02 -25.07
CA GLN A 160 -19.11 -16.69 -25.20
C GLN A 160 -17.97 -15.69 -24.99
N GLY A 161 -16.76 -16.21 -24.76
CA GLY A 161 -15.56 -15.42 -24.54
C GLY A 161 -15.35 -14.98 -23.10
N ASP A 162 -14.36 -14.12 -22.91
CA ASP A 162 -13.91 -13.66 -21.60
C ASP A 162 -14.99 -12.86 -20.87
N GLY A 163 -15.00 -12.97 -19.55
CA GLY A 163 -15.91 -12.22 -18.70
C GLY A 163 -15.22 -11.59 -17.50
N MET A 164 -15.75 -10.47 -17.05
CA MET A 164 -15.24 -9.77 -15.88
C MET A 164 -16.02 -10.16 -14.63
N VAL A 165 -15.29 -10.50 -13.57
CA VAL A 165 -15.81 -10.81 -12.25
C VAL A 165 -15.28 -9.78 -11.25
N ARG A 166 -16.17 -9.25 -10.42
CA ARG A 166 -15.80 -8.52 -9.21
C ARG A 166 -15.85 -9.49 -8.04
N LEU A 167 -14.71 -9.68 -7.39
CA LEU A 167 -14.57 -10.48 -6.18
C LEU A 167 -14.51 -9.57 -4.97
N ARG A 168 -15.21 -9.96 -3.91
CA ARG A 168 -14.91 -9.53 -2.54
C ARG A 168 -13.90 -10.52 -1.99
N VAL A 169 -12.72 -10.04 -1.63
CA VAL A 169 -11.65 -10.92 -1.12
C VAL A 169 -12.00 -11.34 0.29
N LEU A 170 -11.83 -12.62 0.60
CA LEU A 170 -12.00 -13.23 1.91
C LEU A 170 -10.66 -13.58 2.56
N ALA A 171 -9.69 -14.01 1.76
CA ALA A 171 -8.34 -14.34 2.23
C ALA A 171 -7.33 -14.26 1.08
N GLY A 172 -6.05 -14.15 1.44
CA GLY A 172 -4.92 -14.27 0.50
C GLY A 172 -4.49 -12.97 -0.19
N ALA A 173 -5.21 -11.86 0.03
CA ALA A 173 -4.75 -10.52 -0.32
C ALA A 173 -5.41 -9.47 0.59
N ASP A 174 -4.62 -8.51 1.09
CA ASP A 174 -5.09 -7.41 1.94
C ASP A 174 -5.73 -6.28 1.10
N VAL A 175 -6.80 -6.62 0.38
CA VAL A 175 -7.58 -5.71 -0.46
C VAL A 175 -9.05 -6.07 -0.39
N GLY A 176 -9.97 -5.11 -0.23
CA GLY A 176 -11.39 -5.44 -0.08
C GLY A 176 -12.03 -6.05 -1.33
N HIS A 177 -11.66 -5.57 -2.52
CA HIS A 177 -12.23 -6.03 -3.79
C HIS A 177 -11.18 -6.18 -4.91
N LEU A 178 -11.40 -7.17 -5.78
CA LEU A 178 -10.62 -7.40 -6.99
C LEU A 178 -11.51 -7.37 -8.23
N ARG A 179 -10.96 -6.83 -9.33
CA ARG A 179 -11.48 -7.05 -10.68
C ARG A 179 -10.64 -8.13 -11.35
N VAL A 180 -11.32 -9.12 -11.91
CA VAL A 180 -10.68 -10.27 -12.54
C VAL A 180 -11.30 -10.49 -13.91
N THR A 181 -10.48 -10.61 -14.94
CA THR A 181 -10.91 -11.11 -16.25
C THR A 181 -10.65 -12.61 -16.26
N LEU A 182 -11.70 -13.39 -16.48
CA LEU A 182 -11.64 -14.84 -16.55
C LEU A 182 -11.92 -15.29 -17.98
N GLY A 183 -11.19 -16.32 -18.42
CA GLY A 183 -11.54 -17.04 -19.64
C GLY A 183 -12.88 -17.76 -19.49
N GLU A 184 -13.43 -18.23 -20.60
CA GLU A 184 -14.81 -18.73 -20.67
C GLU A 184 -15.11 -19.85 -19.64
N GLU A 185 -14.22 -20.83 -19.51
CA GLU A 185 -14.41 -21.96 -18.57
C GLU A 185 -14.37 -21.51 -17.12
N ASP A 186 -13.36 -20.72 -16.76
CA ASP A 186 -13.20 -20.16 -15.42
C ASP A 186 -14.35 -19.22 -15.04
N TYR A 187 -14.85 -18.45 -16.00
CA TYR A 187 -16.02 -17.59 -15.81
C TYR A 187 -17.27 -18.42 -15.51
N ARG A 188 -17.49 -19.53 -16.25
CA ARG A 188 -18.59 -20.46 -15.98
C ARG A 188 -18.47 -21.07 -14.57
N THR A 189 -17.27 -21.49 -14.18
CA THR A 189 -16.97 -22.01 -12.83
C THR A 189 -17.29 -20.98 -11.74
N ALA A 190 -16.85 -19.73 -11.91
CA ALA A 190 -17.14 -18.65 -10.97
C ALA A 190 -18.64 -18.35 -10.88
N GLY A 191 -19.36 -18.42 -12.01
CA GLY A 191 -20.82 -18.25 -12.05
C GLY A 191 -21.56 -19.36 -11.31
N HIS A 192 -21.14 -20.61 -11.47
CA HIS A 192 -21.74 -21.72 -10.72
C HIS A 192 -21.50 -21.58 -9.21
N ALA A 193 -20.26 -21.24 -8.81
CA ALA A 193 -19.93 -20.99 -7.41
C ALA A 193 -20.78 -19.86 -6.81
N HIS A 194 -20.97 -18.76 -7.56
CA HIS A 194 -21.82 -17.64 -7.15
C HIS A 194 -23.27 -18.07 -6.89
N LEU A 195 -23.86 -18.86 -7.80
CA LEU A 195 -25.22 -19.39 -7.64
C LEU A 195 -25.35 -20.33 -6.43
N MET A 196 -24.28 -21.06 -6.11
CA MET A 196 -24.23 -21.93 -4.93
C MET A 196 -23.89 -21.20 -3.63
N GLY A 197 -23.62 -19.88 -3.67
CA GLY A 197 -23.17 -19.13 -2.50
C GLY A 197 -21.78 -19.53 -2.00
N LEU A 198 -20.97 -20.18 -2.86
CA LEU A 198 -19.64 -20.65 -2.52
C LEU A 198 -18.57 -19.62 -2.93
N PRO A 199 -17.54 -19.39 -2.09
CA PRO A 199 -16.39 -18.61 -2.51
C PRO A 199 -15.55 -19.38 -3.53
N VAL A 200 -14.77 -18.63 -4.29
CA VAL A 200 -13.86 -19.15 -5.32
C VAL A 200 -12.44 -18.89 -4.88
N ARG A 201 -11.58 -19.89 -5.03
CA ARG A 201 -10.14 -19.76 -4.93
C ARG A 201 -9.54 -19.64 -6.32
N MET A 202 -8.56 -18.76 -6.46
CA MET A 202 -7.83 -18.59 -7.72
C MET A 202 -6.43 -18.06 -7.46
N ARG A 203 -5.51 -18.39 -8.36
CA ARG A 203 -4.13 -17.92 -8.33
C ARG A 203 -3.89 -16.98 -9.50
N GLY A 204 -3.20 -15.88 -9.29
CA GLY A 204 -2.87 -14.94 -10.37
C GLY A 204 -1.91 -13.85 -9.94
N LEU A 205 -1.60 -12.95 -10.87
CA LEU A 205 -0.77 -11.78 -10.64
C LEU A 205 -1.62 -10.61 -10.17
N LEU A 206 -1.37 -10.16 -8.94
CA LEU A 206 -1.98 -8.95 -8.40
C LEU A 206 -1.26 -7.73 -8.95
N THR A 207 -1.98 -6.93 -9.74
CA THR A 207 -1.50 -5.70 -10.36
C THR A 207 -2.24 -4.47 -9.80
N GLY A 208 -1.60 -3.29 -9.86
CA GLY A 208 -2.17 -2.06 -9.34
C GLY A 208 -1.99 -0.89 -10.29
N GLN A 209 -3.09 -0.36 -10.82
CA GLN A 209 -3.17 0.99 -11.37
C GLN A 209 -4.52 1.57 -10.94
N SER A 210 -4.48 2.36 -9.86
CA SER A 210 -5.53 3.19 -9.22
C SER A 210 -6.97 2.65 -9.05
N GLY A 211 -7.52 2.81 -7.84
CA GLY A 211 -8.93 2.53 -7.53
C GLY A 211 -9.19 1.06 -7.19
N PHE A 212 -9.25 0.18 -8.19
CA PHE A 212 -9.47 -1.27 -7.98
C PHE A 212 -8.24 -2.09 -8.34
N ARG A 213 -7.85 -3.00 -7.46
CA ARG A 213 -6.80 -3.97 -7.74
C ARG A 213 -7.29 -4.98 -8.78
N ARG A 214 -6.41 -5.35 -9.71
CA ARG A 214 -6.70 -6.34 -10.74
C ARG A 214 -5.92 -7.61 -10.48
N LEU A 215 -6.58 -8.76 -10.67
CA LEU A 215 -5.91 -10.04 -10.75
C LEU A 215 -5.84 -10.44 -12.22
N THR A 216 -4.62 -10.60 -12.74
CA THR A 216 -4.34 -11.00 -14.11
C THR A 216 -3.66 -12.38 -14.13
N GLU A 217 -3.52 -12.98 -15.32
CA GLU A 217 -2.92 -14.32 -15.47
C GLU A 217 -3.54 -15.36 -14.53
N VAL A 218 -4.87 -15.32 -14.42
CA VAL A 218 -5.59 -16.16 -13.47
C VAL A 218 -5.56 -17.62 -13.91
N ARG A 219 -5.33 -18.50 -12.92
CA ARG A 219 -5.31 -19.95 -13.05
C ARG A 219 -5.89 -20.58 -11.79
N GLU A 220 -6.13 -21.89 -11.84
CA GLU A 220 -6.56 -22.69 -10.70
C GLU A 220 -7.89 -22.17 -10.08
N VAL A 221 -8.84 -21.77 -10.92
CA VAL A 221 -10.15 -21.28 -10.47
C VAL A 221 -11.01 -22.45 -10.00
N ALA A 222 -11.31 -22.49 -8.71
CA ALA A 222 -12.10 -23.57 -8.12
C ALA A 222 -13.04 -23.07 -7.01
N PRO A 223 -14.27 -23.58 -6.93
CA PRO A 223 -15.14 -23.34 -5.77
C PRO A 223 -14.53 -23.95 -4.51
N VAL A 224 -14.65 -23.26 -3.39
CA VAL A 224 -14.22 -23.73 -2.08
C VAL A 224 -15.45 -24.05 -1.26
N GLN A 225 -15.53 -25.29 -0.77
CA GLN A 225 -16.50 -25.66 0.24
C GLN A 225 -16.08 -25.05 1.57
N VAL A 226 -16.95 -24.22 2.15
CA VAL A 226 -16.78 -23.67 3.49
C VAL A 226 -18.09 -23.84 4.22
N ASP A 227 -18.01 -24.28 5.47
CA ASP A 227 -19.18 -24.29 6.33
C ASP A 227 -19.64 -22.85 6.65
N GLU A 228 -20.87 -22.75 7.15
CA GLU A 228 -21.52 -21.47 7.46
C GLU A 228 -20.69 -20.62 8.45
N ALA A 229 -20.12 -21.27 9.47
CA ALA A 229 -19.36 -20.60 10.52
C ALA A 229 -18.04 -20.04 10.02
N GLU A 230 -17.35 -20.77 9.13
CA GLU A 230 -16.12 -20.33 8.50
C GLU A 230 -16.40 -19.22 7.48
N ARG A 231 -17.52 -19.29 6.76
CA ARG A 231 -17.96 -18.20 5.89
C ARG A 231 -18.23 -16.92 6.68
N ASP A 232 -18.91 -17.02 7.83
CA ASP A 232 -19.19 -15.88 8.70
C ASP A 232 -17.91 -15.31 9.34
N ARG A 233 -16.96 -16.15 9.73
CA ARG A 233 -15.63 -15.70 10.20
C ARG A 233 -14.88 -14.93 9.13
N LEU A 234 -14.85 -15.46 7.90
CA LEU A 234 -14.21 -14.80 6.76
C LEU A 234 -14.87 -13.45 6.41
N LEU A 235 -16.21 -13.37 6.50
CA LEU A 235 -16.95 -12.13 6.28
C LEU A 235 -16.68 -11.11 7.39
N LYS A 236 -16.60 -11.55 8.65
CA LYS A 236 -16.33 -10.70 9.81
C LYS A 236 -14.91 -10.13 9.81
N ALA A 237 -13.90 -10.94 9.45
CA ALA A 237 -12.50 -10.53 9.39
C ALA A 237 -12.24 -9.36 8.42
N LEU A 238 -13.13 -9.14 7.43
CA LEU A 238 -13.05 -8.02 6.50
C LEU A 238 -13.85 -6.79 6.94
N GLN A 239 -14.94 -6.95 7.68
CA GLN A 239 -15.73 -5.80 8.13
C GLN A 239 -14.88 -4.91 9.05
N GLU A 240 -13.95 -5.51 9.80
CA GLU A 240 -12.94 -4.80 10.58
C GLU A 240 -11.90 -4.05 9.71
N SER A 241 -11.82 -4.33 8.40
CA SER A 241 -10.80 -3.77 7.49
C SER A 241 -11.34 -2.85 6.38
N THR A 242 -12.66 -2.62 6.27
CA THR A 242 -13.32 -2.09 5.05
C THR A 242 -14.04 -0.75 5.21
N ASP A 243 -13.72 0.07 6.21
CA ASP A 243 -14.12 1.48 6.17
C ASP A 243 -13.20 2.21 5.18
N ASP A 244 -13.59 2.24 3.89
CA ASP A 244 -13.45 3.36 2.94
C ASP A 244 -13.55 2.89 1.46
N PHE A 245 -14.10 3.77 0.61
CA PHE A 245 -14.13 3.80 -0.86
C PHE A 245 -15.33 3.18 -1.62
N GLY A 246 -16.25 4.10 -1.92
CA GLY A 246 -17.42 3.95 -2.79
C GLY A 246 -17.14 3.93 -4.29
N THR A 247 -18.24 3.66 -4.99
CA THR A 247 -18.47 3.22 -6.37
C THR A 247 -18.07 4.18 -7.50
N ALA A 248 -17.44 3.62 -8.54
CA ALA A 248 -17.65 4.02 -9.93
C ALA A 248 -17.47 2.81 -10.86
N PHE A 249 -18.53 2.44 -11.59
CA PHE A 249 -18.48 1.55 -12.76
C PHE A 249 -19.38 2.16 -13.84
N GLY A 250 -18.76 2.79 -14.83
CA GLY A 250 -19.28 2.91 -16.19
C GLY A 250 -18.23 2.35 -17.15
N PRO A 251 -18.62 1.88 -18.35
CA PRO A 251 -17.63 1.53 -19.37
C PRO A 251 -16.79 2.77 -19.70
N ALA A 252 -15.47 2.64 -19.65
CA ALA A 252 -14.62 3.58 -20.38
C ALA A 252 -14.86 3.25 -21.86
N CYS A 253 -15.55 4.15 -22.57
CA CYS A 253 -15.49 4.18 -24.01
C CYS A 253 -14.07 4.61 -24.37
N ASP A 254 -13.37 3.77 -25.12
CA ASP A 254 -12.17 4.16 -25.83
C ASP A 254 -12.59 5.10 -26.97
N ASP A 255 -12.04 6.32 -26.98
CA ASP A 255 -11.78 7.14 -28.17
C ASP A 255 -10.32 7.62 -28.08
#